data_AF-A0A2D8ZX31-F1
#
_entry.id   AF-A0A2D8ZX31-F1
#
_cell.length_a   1.000
_cell.length_b   1.000
_cell.length_c   1.000
_cell.angle_alpha   90.00
_cell.angle_beta   90.00
_cell.angle_gamma   90.00
#
_symmetry.space_group_name_H-M   'P 1'
#
loop_
_entity.id
_entity.type
_entity.pdbx_description
1 polymer ?
#
loop_
_entity_poly.entity_id
_entity_poly.type
_entity_poly.pdbx_seq_one_letter_code
_entity_poly.pdbx_strand_id
1 'polypeptide(L)'
;MLMDVTRMTQNGRWSGKLRLDGQEITVSPDSWTGTRDRSWGVRPIGAQDTQPLIPPLPPQFYWIWTPTNFPNLSMFYHVNHDEAGEAWNTRAVLAMDGAGQGELLHLDKPHMDINYTPGTRRMKSAKLHLEDGQGNPHTVSFEPFGTFLMKGIGYGHPERKHGSYHGDQLSVLREDYEPEKMSWQQPENLHIQAIARARHEGPNGLSSEGIGAFEQLFMGPHAPSGFRDILDGAA
;
A
#
# COMPACT_ATOMS: atom_id res chain seq x y z
N MET A 1 18.29 -5.42 11.43
CA MET A 1 17.06 -4.60 11.54
C MET A 1 16.88 -3.88 10.21
N LEU A 2 15.77 -4.09 9.51
CA LEU A 2 15.55 -3.53 8.17
C LEU A 2 15.10 -2.05 8.24
N MET A 3 14.21 -1.71 9.17
CA MET A 3 13.65 -0.37 9.38
C MET A 3 13.22 -0.17 10.84
N ASP A 4 13.31 1.07 11.33
CA ASP A 4 12.59 1.55 12.52
C ASP A 4 11.66 2.68 12.06
N VAL A 5 10.35 2.45 12.03
CA VAL A 5 9.44 3.40 11.39
C VAL A 5 8.20 3.64 12.21
N THR A 6 7.83 4.91 12.32
CA THR A 6 6.51 5.34 12.71
C THR A 6 5.77 5.84 11.48
N ARG A 7 4.46 5.60 11.44
CA ARG A 7 3.57 6.08 10.37
C ARG A 7 2.33 6.76 10.94
N MET A 8 1.93 7.82 10.25
CA MET A 8 0.62 8.44 10.35
C MET A 8 -0.08 8.30 9.00
N THR A 9 -1.26 7.68 9.01
CA THR A 9 -2.15 7.65 7.85
C THR A 9 -3.45 8.34 8.23
N GLN A 10 -3.92 9.25 7.38
CA GLN A 10 -5.15 9.99 7.55
C GLN A 10 -5.97 9.93 6.27
N ASN A 11 -7.20 9.46 6.39
CA ASN A 11 -8.20 9.55 5.32
C ASN A 11 -9.04 10.80 5.52
N GLY A 12 -9.59 11.31 4.43
CA GLY A 12 -10.46 12.49 4.47
C GLY A 12 -11.07 12.82 3.12
N ARG A 13 -11.77 13.95 3.09
CA ARG A 13 -12.39 14.51 1.89
C ARG A 13 -11.57 15.68 1.37
N TRP A 14 -11.41 15.75 0.06
CA TRP A 14 -10.53 16.72 -0.59
C TRP A 14 -11.36 17.80 -1.29
N SER A 15 -10.84 19.02 -1.34
CA SER A 15 -11.45 20.12 -2.09
C SER A 15 -10.38 20.93 -2.80
N GLY A 16 -10.71 21.53 -3.95
CA GLY A 16 -9.79 22.37 -4.69
C GLY A 16 -9.89 22.19 -6.21
N LYS A 17 -8.76 22.33 -6.89
CA LYS A 17 -8.65 22.27 -8.35
C LYS A 17 -7.40 21.51 -8.76
N LEU A 18 -7.54 20.56 -9.68
CA LEU A 18 -6.42 19.89 -10.35
C LEU A 18 -6.29 20.46 -11.75
N ARG A 19 -5.06 20.73 -12.20
CA ARG A 19 -4.76 21.12 -13.58
C ARG A 19 -3.81 20.12 -14.21
N LEU A 20 -4.25 19.48 -15.29
CA LEU A 20 -3.49 18.47 -16.01
C LEU A 20 -3.70 18.68 -17.51
N ASP A 21 -2.62 18.79 -18.27
CA ASP A 21 -2.65 18.91 -19.74
C ASP A 21 -3.65 19.97 -20.26
N GLY A 22 -3.71 21.11 -19.57
CA GLY A 22 -4.60 22.23 -19.91
C GLY A 22 -6.06 22.08 -19.45
N GLN A 23 -6.44 20.93 -18.89
CA GLN A 23 -7.75 20.71 -18.28
C GLN A 23 -7.75 21.09 -16.80
N GLU A 24 -8.79 21.79 -16.35
CA GLU A 24 -9.05 22.04 -14.93
C GLU A 24 -10.18 21.11 -14.44
N ILE A 25 -9.94 20.41 -13.34
CA ILE A 25 -10.88 19.49 -12.69
C ILE A 25 -11.20 20.04 -11.30
N THR A 26 -12.48 20.31 -11.04
CA THR A 26 -12.95 20.70 -9.70
C THR A 26 -12.98 19.49 -8.79
N VAL A 27 -12.33 19.61 -7.63
CA VAL A 27 -12.33 18.61 -6.57
C VAL A 27 -13.31 19.07 -5.49
N SER A 28 -14.31 18.25 -5.20
CA SER A 28 -15.34 18.52 -4.19
C SER A 28 -15.31 17.45 -3.09
N PRO A 29 -15.44 17.82 -1.81
CA PRO A 29 -15.39 16.87 -0.70
C PRO A 29 -16.54 15.83 -0.75
N ASP A 30 -17.62 16.15 -1.47
CA ASP A 30 -18.76 15.25 -1.65
C ASP A 30 -18.43 14.04 -2.55
N SER A 31 -17.47 14.19 -3.46
CA SER A 31 -17.13 13.19 -4.48
C SER A 31 -15.67 12.76 -4.46
N TRP A 32 -14.81 13.43 -3.70
CA TRP A 32 -13.39 13.14 -3.61
C TRP A 32 -12.98 12.79 -2.18
N THR A 33 -12.60 11.52 -2.02
CA THR A 33 -11.86 11.03 -0.85
C THR A 33 -10.37 11.04 -1.15
N GLY A 34 -9.56 10.92 -0.12
CA GLY A 34 -8.14 10.67 -0.32
C GLY A 34 -7.41 10.38 0.97
N THR A 35 -6.19 9.89 0.80
CA THR A 35 -5.34 9.42 1.89
C THR A 35 -4.06 10.24 1.92
N ARG A 36 -3.72 10.73 3.10
CA ARG A 36 -2.42 11.32 3.42
C ARG A 36 -1.62 10.32 4.24
N ASP A 37 -0.45 9.95 3.73
CA ASP A 37 0.51 9.15 4.47
C ASP A 37 1.75 9.95 4.84
N ARG A 38 2.28 9.69 6.02
CA ARG A 38 3.60 10.15 6.43
C ARG A 38 4.27 9.08 7.27
N SER A 39 5.47 8.69 6.88
CA SER A 39 6.36 7.87 7.69
C SER A 39 7.65 8.61 8.04
N TRP A 40 8.24 8.29 9.18
CA TRP A 40 9.52 8.81 9.64
C TRP A 40 10.22 7.76 10.53
N GLY A 41 11.53 7.91 10.71
CA GLY A 41 12.37 6.98 11.46
C GLY A 41 13.62 6.58 10.65
N VAL A 42 14.20 5.44 10.99
CA VAL A 42 15.36 4.85 10.31
C VAL A 42 14.88 4.07 9.09
N ARG A 43 15.18 4.60 7.90
CA ARG A 43 14.74 4.02 6.61
C ARG A 43 15.92 3.95 5.64
N PRO A 44 15.95 2.95 4.74
CA PRO A 44 16.95 2.84 3.68
C PRO A 44 16.60 3.78 2.50
N ILE A 45 16.41 5.07 2.77
CA ILE A 45 16.05 6.10 1.79
C ILE A 45 17.22 7.08 1.62
N GLY A 46 17.50 7.47 0.38
CA GLY A 46 18.64 8.33 0.04
C GLY A 46 19.90 7.54 -0.33
N ALA A 47 21.07 8.14 -0.13
CA ALA A 47 22.35 7.51 -0.43
C ALA A 47 22.63 6.38 0.57
N GLN A 48 22.86 5.18 0.04
CA GLN A 48 23.22 4.02 0.86
C GLN A 48 24.70 4.06 1.25
N ASP A 49 25.02 3.43 2.39
CA ASP A 49 26.39 3.03 2.67
C ASP A 49 26.85 2.06 1.58
N THR A 50 28.02 2.31 1.01
CA THR A 50 28.61 1.48 -0.05
C THR A 50 29.17 0.15 0.46
N GLN A 51 29.30 -0.01 1.77
CA GLN A 51 29.78 -1.25 2.37
C GLN A 51 28.81 -2.40 2.13
N PRO A 52 29.28 -3.59 1.71
CA PRO A 52 28.42 -4.74 1.56
C PRO A 52 27.99 -5.27 2.93
N LEU A 53 26.76 -5.80 3.00
CA LEU A 53 26.35 -6.66 4.11
C LEU A 53 27.19 -7.96 4.08
N ILE A 54 27.81 -8.30 5.22
CA ILE A 54 28.58 -9.54 5.39
C ILE A 54 27.96 -10.35 6.54
N PRO A 55 27.42 -11.55 6.29
CA PRO A 55 27.22 -12.16 4.97
C PRO A 55 26.16 -11.42 4.14
N PRO A 56 26.14 -11.59 2.80
CA PRO A 56 25.07 -11.05 1.97
C PRO A 56 23.72 -11.61 2.42
N LEU A 57 22.75 -10.72 2.61
CA LEU A 57 21.35 -11.13 2.84
C LEU A 57 20.60 -11.08 1.51
N PRO A 58 19.90 -12.16 1.12
CA PRO A 58 19.05 -12.13 -0.07
C PRO A 58 17.95 -11.07 0.11
N PRO A 59 17.52 -10.37 -0.96
CA PRO A 59 16.45 -9.39 -0.86
C PRO A 59 15.14 -10.06 -0.44
N GLN A 60 14.62 -9.63 0.72
CA GLN A 60 13.31 -10.02 1.23
C GLN A 60 12.58 -8.76 1.66
N PHE A 61 11.36 -8.57 1.14
CA PHE A 61 10.43 -7.59 1.64
C PHE A 61 9.01 -7.96 1.22
N TYR A 62 8.16 -8.29 2.17
CA TYR A 62 6.73 -8.45 1.95
C TYR A 62 6.00 -7.30 2.62
N TRP A 63 5.23 -6.54 1.85
CA TRP A 63 4.56 -5.34 2.31
C TRP A 63 3.18 -5.21 1.72
N ILE A 64 2.19 -5.00 2.59
CA ILE A 64 0.83 -4.62 2.23
C ILE A 64 0.43 -3.38 3.05
N TRP A 65 -0.22 -2.41 2.41
CA TRP A 65 -0.90 -1.30 3.08
C TRP A 65 -2.18 -0.93 2.35
N THR A 66 -3.30 -0.88 3.08
CA THR A 66 -4.65 -0.78 2.52
C THR A 66 -5.50 0.32 3.17
N PRO A 67 -5.08 1.60 3.12
CA PRO A 67 -5.98 2.69 3.52
C PRO A 67 -7.22 2.66 2.62
N THR A 68 -8.38 2.60 3.25
CA THR A 68 -9.65 2.39 2.56
C THR A 68 -10.67 3.41 3.05
N ASN A 69 -11.26 4.15 2.12
CA ASN A 69 -12.26 5.18 2.38
C ASN A 69 -13.66 4.60 2.10
N PHE A 70 -14.55 4.70 3.07
CA PHE A 70 -15.98 4.41 2.94
C PHE A 70 -16.77 5.73 3.17
N PRO A 71 -18.10 5.75 2.99
CA PRO A 71 -18.87 6.99 3.06
C PRO A 71 -18.84 7.68 4.43
N ASN A 72 -18.75 6.91 5.52
CA ASN A 72 -18.80 7.38 6.91
C ASN A 72 -17.70 6.80 7.81
N LEU A 73 -16.78 6.02 7.26
CA LEU A 73 -15.68 5.42 8.01
C LEU A 73 -14.46 5.20 7.13
N SER A 74 -13.32 4.94 7.77
CA SER A 74 -12.08 4.54 7.14
C SER A 74 -11.54 3.29 7.81
N MET A 75 -10.93 2.42 7.01
CA MET A 75 -10.19 1.27 7.53
C MET A 75 -8.74 1.37 7.08
N PHE A 76 -7.83 1.06 8.00
CA PHE A 76 -6.40 1.02 7.75
C PHE A 76 -5.88 -0.34 8.15
N TYR A 77 -5.21 -1.01 7.23
CA TYR A 77 -4.44 -2.20 7.53
C TYR A 77 -3.06 -2.11 6.89
N HIS A 78 -2.05 -2.60 7.60
CA HIS A 78 -0.76 -2.90 6.99
C HIS A 78 -0.17 -4.16 7.59
N VAL A 79 0.69 -4.78 6.81
CA VAL A 79 1.55 -5.84 7.31
C VAL A 79 2.89 -5.89 6.60
N ASN A 80 3.93 -6.19 7.37
CA ASN A 80 5.15 -6.78 6.86
C ASN A 80 5.31 -8.21 7.37
N HIS A 81 5.60 -9.13 6.46
CA HIS A 81 5.95 -10.51 6.79
C HIS A 81 7.43 -10.78 6.55
N ASP A 82 7.98 -11.76 7.26
CA ASP A 82 9.21 -12.44 6.87
C ASP A 82 8.95 -13.51 5.77
N GLU A 83 9.92 -14.37 5.47
CA GLU A 83 9.77 -15.41 4.45
C GLU A 83 8.79 -16.52 4.83
N ALA A 84 8.58 -16.78 6.13
CA ALA A 84 7.69 -17.81 6.64
C ALA A 84 6.23 -17.32 6.71
N GLY A 85 6.02 -15.99 6.63
CA GLY A 85 4.72 -15.37 6.78
C GLY A 85 4.48 -14.74 8.15
N GLU A 86 5.50 -14.73 9.01
CA GLU A 86 5.36 -14.19 10.36
C GLU A 86 5.35 -12.66 10.30
N ALA A 87 4.32 -12.05 10.89
CA ALA A 87 4.15 -10.62 10.90
C ALA A 87 5.05 -9.94 11.94
N TRP A 88 6.04 -9.18 11.48
CA TRP A 88 6.92 -8.40 12.36
C TRP A 88 6.49 -6.93 12.50
N ASN A 89 5.58 -6.47 11.64
CA ASN A 89 4.94 -5.16 11.75
C ASN A 89 3.53 -5.26 11.19
N THR A 90 2.51 -5.13 12.04
CA THR A 90 1.11 -5.22 11.61
C THR A 90 0.26 -4.25 12.42
N ARG A 91 -0.77 -3.69 11.77
CA ARG A 91 -1.81 -2.92 12.44
C ARG A 91 -3.08 -2.96 11.63
N ALA A 92 -4.22 -3.09 12.29
CA ALA A 92 -5.53 -2.90 11.70
C ALA A 92 -6.38 -2.00 12.60
N VAL A 93 -6.97 -0.95 12.03
CA VAL A 93 -7.89 -0.06 12.73
C VAL A 93 -9.04 0.37 11.83
N LEU A 94 -10.20 0.56 12.42
CA LEU A 94 -11.37 1.20 11.83
C LEU A 94 -11.64 2.52 12.56
N ALA A 95 -11.93 3.56 11.80
CA ALA A 95 -12.20 4.90 12.31
C ALA A 95 -13.49 5.41 11.67
N MET A 96 -14.47 5.81 12.48
CA MET A 96 -15.61 6.58 11.96
C MET A 96 -15.11 7.97 11.53
N ASP A 97 -15.78 8.58 10.55
CA ASP A 97 -15.48 9.95 10.16
C ASP A 97 -15.63 10.90 11.36
N GLY A 98 -14.61 11.72 11.60
CA GLY A 98 -14.56 12.63 12.76
C GLY A 98 -14.02 11.99 14.04
N ALA A 99 -13.68 10.70 14.06
CA ALA A 99 -13.10 10.04 15.22
C ALA A 99 -11.81 10.74 15.69
N GLY A 100 -11.78 11.07 16.97
CA GLY A 100 -10.64 11.63 17.67
C GLY A 100 -9.62 10.57 18.11
N GLN A 101 -8.57 11.04 18.79
CA GLN A 101 -7.59 10.15 19.38
C GLN A 101 -8.23 9.26 20.45
N GLY A 102 -8.02 7.95 20.36
CA GLY A 102 -8.58 6.96 21.29
C GLY A 102 -9.97 6.45 20.93
N GLU A 103 -10.62 7.02 19.90
CA GLU A 103 -11.93 6.58 19.41
C GLU A 103 -11.81 5.58 18.24
N LEU A 104 -10.59 5.17 17.91
CA LEU A 104 -10.33 4.18 16.87
C LEU A 104 -10.72 2.79 17.38
N LEU A 105 -11.45 2.04 16.56
CA LEU A 105 -11.67 0.63 16.79
C LEU A 105 -10.44 -0.15 16.35
N HIS A 106 -9.70 -0.71 17.30
CA HIS A 106 -8.60 -1.62 17.02
C HIS A 106 -9.15 -2.98 16.63
N LEU A 107 -8.61 -3.53 15.55
CA LEU A 107 -9.00 -4.83 15.02
C LEU A 107 -7.84 -5.81 15.17
N ASP A 108 -8.18 -7.02 15.60
CA ASP A 108 -7.26 -8.09 15.93
C ASP A 108 -7.31 -9.21 14.87
N LYS A 109 -6.33 -10.12 14.96
CA LYS A 109 -6.18 -11.32 14.11
C LYS A 109 -6.33 -11.04 12.60
N PRO A 110 -5.63 -10.06 12.03
CA PRO A 110 -5.72 -9.79 10.60
C PRO A 110 -5.21 -10.99 9.79
N HIS A 111 -6.02 -11.43 8.82
CA HIS A 111 -5.64 -12.43 7.82
C HIS A 111 -6.05 -11.96 6.43
N MET A 112 -5.08 -11.83 5.52
CA MET A 112 -5.32 -11.38 4.14
C MET A 112 -5.23 -12.57 3.18
N ASP A 113 -6.39 -12.97 2.65
CA ASP A 113 -6.49 -13.94 1.57
C ASP A 113 -6.31 -13.23 0.23
N ILE A 114 -5.30 -13.62 -0.56
CA ILE A 114 -4.99 -12.97 -1.84
C ILE A 114 -5.04 -14.00 -2.96
N ASN A 115 -5.86 -13.70 -3.97
CA ASN A 115 -5.77 -14.35 -5.26
C ASN A 115 -4.85 -13.51 -6.14
N TYR A 116 -3.75 -14.09 -6.61
CA TYR A 116 -2.82 -13.42 -7.49
C TYR A 116 -3.20 -13.63 -8.96
N THR A 117 -2.83 -12.69 -9.83
CA THR A 117 -2.87 -12.92 -11.28
C THR A 117 -1.78 -13.95 -11.64
N PRO A 118 -2.12 -15.07 -12.30
CA PRO A 118 -1.19 -16.14 -12.62
C PRO A 118 0.07 -15.64 -13.33
N GLY A 119 1.22 -16.19 -12.96
CA GLY A 119 2.53 -15.79 -13.49
C GLY A 119 3.01 -14.41 -13.03
N THR A 120 2.31 -13.78 -12.07
CA THR A 120 2.71 -12.49 -11.48
C THR A 120 2.59 -12.50 -9.96
N ARG A 121 3.04 -11.43 -9.30
CA ARG A 121 2.76 -11.16 -7.88
C ARG A 121 1.66 -10.13 -7.67
N ARG A 122 0.85 -9.84 -8.70
CA ARG A 122 -0.20 -8.81 -8.63
C ARG A 122 -1.46 -9.37 -8.01
N MET A 123 -2.01 -8.66 -7.03
CA MET A 123 -3.33 -8.97 -6.50
C MET A 123 -4.39 -8.87 -7.62
N LYS A 124 -5.11 -9.96 -7.85
CA LYS A 124 -6.31 -10.02 -8.72
C LYS A 124 -7.58 -9.75 -7.92
N SER A 125 -7.62 -10.25 -6.69
CA SER A 125 -8.62 -9.93 -5.68
C SER A 125 -8.03 -10.24 -4.29
N ALA A 126 -8.49 -9.57 -3.25
CA ALA A 126 -8.12 -9.94 -1.88
C ALA A 126 -9.29 -9.84 -0.91
N LYS A 127 -9.25 -10.59 0.18
CA LYS A 127 -10.18 -10.46 1.30
C LYS A 127 -9.40 -10.41 2.61
N LEU A 128 -9.56 -9.30 3.33
CA LEU A 128 -9.03 -9.14 4.68
C LEU A 128 -10.09 -9.61 5.68
N HIS A 129 -9.68 -10.47 6.60
CA HIS A 129 -10.47 -10.98 7.72
C HIS A 129 -9.89 -10.41 9.02
N LEU A 130 -10.78 -9.95 9.90
CA LEU A 130 -10.46 -9.23 11.13
C LEU A 130 -11.50 -9.55 12.20
N GLU A 131 -11.16 -9.34 13.47
CA GLU A 131 -12.09 -9.39 14.60
C GLU A 131 -11.98 -8.10 15.43
N ASP A 132 -13.08 -7.64 16.02
CA ASP A 132 -13.01 -6.59 17.04
C ASP A 132 -12.62 -7.16 18.42
N GLY A 133 -12.44 -6.29 19.42
CA GLY A 133 -12.11 -6.70 20.79
C GLY A 133 -13.18 -7.54 21.51
N GLN A 134 -14.36 -7.72 20.92
CA GLN A 134 -15.44 -8.60 21.39
C GLN A 134 -15.49 -9.92 20.59
N GLY A 135 -14.61 -10.09 19.59
CA GLY A 135 -14.60 -11.26 18.69
C GLY A 135 -15.61 -11.18 17.57
N ASN A 136 -16.23 -10.01 17.31
CA ASN A 136 -17.15 -9.88 16.20
C ASN A 136 -16.36 -9.77 14.88
N PRO A 137 -16.80 -10.48 13.82
CA PRO A 137 -16.05 -10.52 12.57
C PRO A 137 -16.23 -9.23 11.75
N HIS A 138 -15.14 -8.82 11.12
CA HIS A 138 -15.11 -7.81 10.06
C HIS A 138 -14.40 -8.39 8.85
N THR A 139 -14.90 -8.08 7.64
CA THR A 139 -14.16 -8.39 6.41
C THR A 139 -14.12 -7.21 5.46
N VAL A 140 -13.05 -7.12 4.67
CA VAL A 140 -12.97 -6.18 3.54
C VAL A 140 -12.46 -6.90 2.30
N SER A 141 -13.28 -6.93 1.25
CA SER A 141 -12.86 -7.43 -0.06
C SER A 141 -12.34 -6.31 -0.94
N PHE A 142 -11.30 -6.58 -1.73
CA PHE A 142 -10.67 -5.66 -2.67
C PHE A 142 -10.74 -6.23 -4.09
N GLU A 143 -11.25 -5.42 -5.02
CA GLU A 143 -11.25 -5.71 -6.46
C GLU A 143 -10.52 -4.56 -7.20
N PRO A 144 -9.30 -4.80 -7.72
CA PRO A 144 -8.50 -3.79 -8.38
C PRO A 144 -9.09 -3.41 -9.74
N PHE A 145 -9.09 -2.11 -10.05
CA PHE A 145 -9.52 -1.59 -11.36
C PHE A 145 -8.51 -0.62 -11.99
N GLY A 146 -7.40 -0.35 -11.31
CA GLY A 146 -6.32 0.47 -11.82
C GLY A 146 -5.03 0.22 -11.05
N THR A 147 -3.89 0.56 -11.65
CA THR A 147 -2.57 0.41 -11.03
C THR A 147 -1.82 1.73 -11.09
N PHE A 148 -1.27 2.14 -9.96
CA PHE A 148 -0.32 3.23 -9.85
C PHE A 148 1.07 2.66 -9.55
N LEU A 149 2.06 2.95 -10.40
CA LEU A 149 3.44 2.54 -10.18
C LEU A 149 4.15 3.54 -9.27
N MET A 150 4.66 3.09 -8.13
CA MET A 150 5.28 3.96 -7.13
C MET A 150 6.58 4.61 -7.63
N LYS A 151 7.18 4.08 -8.70
CA LYS A 151 8.31 4.71 -9.39
C LYS A 151 8.00 6.11 -9.94
N GLY A 152 6.75 6.40 -10.28
CA GLY A 152 6.32 7.73 -10.72
C GLY A 152 6.49 8.83 -9.66
N ILE A 153 6.66 8.43 -8.39
CA ILE A 153 7.00 9.33 -7.26
C ILE A 153 8.35 8.97 -6.63
N GLY A 154 9.21 8.27 -7.38
CA GLY A 154 10.61 8.02 -7.06
C GLY A 154 10.92 6.71 -6.33
N TYR A 155 9.92 5.90 -5.96
CA TYR A 155 10.20 4.59 -5.32
C TYR A 155 10.70 3.58 -6.36
N GLY A 156 11.98 3.21 -6.29
CA GLY A 156 12.61 2.29 -7.24
C GLY A 156 13.01 2.93 -8.58
N HIS A 157 12.79 4.23 -8.75
CA HIS A 157 13.18 4.94 -9.99
C HIS A 157 14.71 4.88 -10.17
N PRO A 158 15.25 4.60 -11.38
CA PRO A 158 16.69 4.48 -11.60
C PRO A 158 17.47 5.77 -11.30
N GLU A 159 16.96 6.93 -11.73
CA GLU A 159 17.62 8.23 -11.59
C GLU A 159 16.99 9.17 -10.52
N ARG A 160 15.66 9.27 -10.47
CA ARG A 160 14.88 10.12 -9.55
C ARG A 160 14.45 9.39 -8.27
N LYS A 161 15.41 8.82 -7.56
CA LYS A 161 15.14 8.02 -6.36
C LYS A 161 14.49 8.85 -5.25
N HIS A 162 13.56 8.25 -4.52
CA HIS A 162 12.99 8.87 -3.33
C HIS A 162 14.10 9.27 -2.34
N GLY A 163 14.12 10.55 -1.94
CA GLY A 163 15.10 11.09 -1.00
C GLY A 163 16.51 11.33 -1.57
N SER A 164 16.74 11.19 -2.88
CA SER A 164 18.04 11.54 -3.46
C SER A 164 18.20 13.04 -3.72
N TYR A 165 19.44 13.53 -3.58
CA TYR A 165 19.81 14.89 -3.96
C TYR A 165 19.92 15.02 -5.48
N HIS A 166 19.34 16.08 -6.05
CA HIS A 166 19.28 16.32 -7.50
C HIS A 166 19.97 17.62 -7.94
N GLY A 167 20.92 18.10 -7.13
CA GLY A 167 21.57 19.39 -7.34
C GLY A 167 20.90 20.53 -6.56
N ASP A 168 21.50 21.70 -6.63
CA ASP A 168 21.10 22.92 -5.93
C ASP A 168 20.10 23.78 -6.73
N GLN A 169 19.84 23.40 -7.99
CA GLN A 169 18.87 24.04 -8.87
C GLN A 169 17.55 23.25 -8.93
N LEU A 170 16.48 23.95 -9.35
CA LEU A 170 15.19 23.30 -9.64
C LEU A 170 15.38 22.24 -10.73
N SER A 171 15.01 21.00 -10.41
CA SER A 171 15.08 19.88 -11.32
C SER A 171 13.68 19.30 -11.54
N VAL A 172 13.23 19.31 -12.79
CA VAL A 172 11.88 18.85 -13.18
C VAL A 172 12.03 17.72 -14.19
N LEU A 173 11.26 16.64 -14.00
CA LEU A 173 11.11 15.55 -14.94
C LEU A 173 9.62 15.26 -15.09
N ARG A 174 9.18 14.99 -16.31
CA ARG A 174 7.86 14.42 -16.61
C ARG A 174 8.07 13.14 -17.37
N GLU A 175 7.37 12.10 -16.93
CA GLU A 175 7.28 10.82 -17.62
C GLU A 175 5.82 10.39 -17.61
N ASP A 176 5.42 9.72 -18.68
CA ASP A 176 4.09 9.16 -18.84
C ASP A 176 4.25 7.64 -19.02
N TYR A 177 3.63 6.87 -18.14
CA TYR A 177 3.67 5.40 -18.18
C TYR A 177 2.28 4.84 -18.45
N GLU A 178 2.24 3.69 -19.11
CA GLU A 178 1.05 2.85 -19.17
C GLU A 178 1.27 1.63 -18.27
N PRO A 179 0.85 1.67 -16.98
CA PRO A 179 1.21 0.64 -15.99
C PRO A 179 0.95 -0.80 -16.44
N GLU A 180 -0.13 -1.03 -17.16
CA GLU A 180 -0.54 -2.35 -17.66
C GLU A 180 0.39 -2.92 -18.75
N LYS A 181 1.15 -2.07 -19.44
CA LYS A 181 2.12 -2.48 -20.47
C LYS A 181 3.53 -2.67 -19.90
N MET A 182 3.75 -2.33 -18.64
CA MET A 182 5.06 -2.45 -18.01
C MET A 182 5.29 -3.87 -17.49
N SER A 183 6.48 -4.43 -17.72
CA SER A 183 6.83 -5.75 -17.19
C SER A 183 6.87 -5.72 -15.67
N TRP A 184 6.05 -6.54 -15.02
CA TRP A 184 6.01 -6.60 -13.56
C TRP A 184 7.33 -7.13 -12.95
N GLN A 185 8.11 -7.94 -13.69
CA GLN A 185 9.38 -8.51 -13.22
C GLN A 185 10.51 -7.49 -13.12
N GLN A 186 10.38 -6.32 -13.75
CA GLN A 186 11.36 -5.25 -13.57
C GLN A 186 11.31 -4.76 -12.11
N PRO A 187 12.44 -4.73 -11.38
CA PRO A 187 12.47 -4.37 -9.96
C PRO A 187 11.75 -3.05 -9.63
N GLU A 188 11.91 -2.04 -10.49
CA GLU A 188 11.27 -0.72 -10.35
C GLU A 188 9.75 -0.73 -10.52
N ASN A 189 9.18 -1.80 -11.07
CA ASN A 189 7.75 -1.96 -11.23
C ASN A 189 7.13 -2.77 -10.08
N LEU A 190 7.90 -3.40 -9.20
CA LEU A 190 7.34 -4.25 -8.13
C LEU A 190 6.46 -3.48 -7.16
N HIS A 191 6.85 -2.24 -6.80
CA HIS A 191 6.12 -1.39 -5.86
C HIS A 191 4.96 -0.67 -6.54
N ILE A 192 3.74 -1.03 -6.16
CA ILE A 192 2.52 -0.45 -6.74
C ILE A 192 1.50 -0.10 -5.67
N GLN A 193 0.57 0.77 -6.04
CA GLN A 193 -0.74 0.88 -5.43
C GLN A 193 -1.78 0.43 -6.44
N ALA A 194 -2.42 -0.72 -6.22
CA ALA A 194 -3.62 -1.08 -6.96
C ALA A 194 -4.80 -0.28 -6.41
N ILE A 195 -5.45 0.51 -7.26
CA ILE A 195 -6.67 1.22 -6.89
C ILE A 195 -7.81 0.22 -6.97
N ALA A 196 -8.49 -0.01 -5.86
CA ALA A 196 -9.45 -1.08 -5.71
C ALA A 196 -10.81 -0.57 -5.21
N ARG A 197 -11.88 -1.15 -5.78
CA ARG A 197 -13.19 -1.12 -5.14
C ARG A 197 -13.07 -1.96 -3.87
N ALA A 198 -13.58 -1.44 -2.77
CA ALA A 198 -13.54 -2.10 -1.49
C ALA A 198 -14.94 -2.27 -0.93
N ARG A 199 -15.22 -3.44 -0.36
CA ARG A 199 -16.50 -3.69 0.32
C ARG A 199 -16.22 -4.15 1.74
N HIS A 200 -16.68 -3.39 2.71
CA HIS A 200 -16.65 -3.74 4.12
C HIS A 200 -17.92 -4.47 4.51
N GLU A 201 -17.77 -5.56 5.26
CA GLU A 201 -18.84 -6.28 5.93
C GLU A 201 -18.50 -6.31 7.42
N GLY A 202 -19.37 -5.73 8.25
CA GLY A 202 -19.21 -5.70 9.69
C GLY A 202 -20.24 -6.56 10.43
N PRO A 203 -20.24 -6.50 11.77
CA PRO A 203 -21.19 -7.21 12.60
C PRO A 203 -22.63 -6.82 12.27
N ASN A 204 -23.58 -7.71 12.59
CA ASN A 204 -25.03 -7.50 12.42
C ASN A 204 -25.49 -7.24 10.97
N GLY A 205 -24.70 -7.66 9.97
CA GLY A 205 -25.04 -7.51 8.56
C GLY A 205 -24.85 -6.10 8.00
N LEU A 206 -24.16 -5.22 8.73
CA LEU A 206 -23.76 -3.91 8.21
C LEU A 206 -22.75 -4.07 7.08
N SER A 207 -22.88 -3.30 6.02
CA SER A 207 -21.89 -3.27 4.94
C SER A 207 -21.77 -1.90 4.31
N SER A 208 -20.61 -1.65 3.70
CA SER A 208 -20.34 -0.41 3.00
C SER A 208 -19.44 -0.63 1.78
N GLU A 209 -19.74 0.07 0.70
CA GLU A 209 -18.88 0.15 -0.48
C GLU A 209 -17.94 1.36 -0.37
N GLY A 210 -16.73 1.22 -0.90
CA GLY A 210 -15.67 2.21 -0.77
C GLY A 210 -14.58 2.04 -1.80
N ILE A 211 -13.50 2.79 -1.62
CA ILE A 211 -12.32 2.78 -2.47
C ILE A 211 -11.07 2.72 -1.60
N GLY A 212 -10.15 1.83 -1.96
CA GLY A 212 -8.88 1.67 -1.26
C GLY A 212 -7.69 1.68 -2.21
N ALA A 213 -6.54 2.06 -1.67
CA ALA A 213 -5.26 1.79 -2.31
C ALA A 213 -4.71 0.50 -1.70
N PHE A 214 -4.62 -0.58 -2.48
CA PHE A 214 -3.89 -1.78 -2.09
C PHE A 214 -2.44 -1.62 -2.51
N GLU A 215 -1.61 -1.11 -1.61
CA GLU A 215 -0.19 -1.01 -1.83
C GLU A 215 0.47 -2.37 -1.61
N GLN A 216 1.28 -2.78 -2.57
CA GLN A 216 2.13 -3.95 -2.44
C GLN A 216 3.57 -3.66 -2.84
N LEU A 217 4.50 -4.23 -2.08
CA LEU A 217 5.87 -4.44 -2.51
C LEU A 217 6.30 -5.82 -2.03
N PHE A 218 6.44 -6.75 -2.99
CA PHE A 218 6.80 -8.14 -2.73
C PHE A 218 8.13 -8.45 -3.41
N MET A 219 9.11 -8.85 -2.61
CA MET A 219 10.45 -9.21 -3.05
C MET A 219 10.94 -10.39 -2.22
N GLY A 220 11.52 -11.38 -2.90
CA GLY A 220 12.02 -12.58 -2.25
C GLY A 220 10.92 -13.63 -1.95
N PRO A 221 11.31 -14.71 -1.25
CA PRO A 221 10.41 -15.79 -0.88
C PRO A 221 9.34 -15.36 0.13
N HIS A 222 8.17 -15.98 0.04
CA HIS A 222 7.08 -15.85 1.01
C HIS A 222 6.23 -17.12 0.95
N ALA A 223 6.44 -18.02 1.91
CA ALA A 223 5.84 -19.36 1.93
C ALA A 223 4.30 -19.35 1.82
N PRO A 224 3.55 -18.48 2.54
CA PRO A 224 2.09 -18.45 2.42
C PRO A 224 1.58 -18.05 1.03
N SER A 225 2.33 -17.25 0.28
CA SER A 225 1.98 -16.87 -1.10
C SER A 225 2.57 -17.80 -2.15
N GLY A 226 3.38 -18.77 -1.74
CA GLY A 226 4.06 -19.70 -2.65
C GLY A 226 5.21 -19.08 -3.46
N PHE A 227 5.66 -17.87 -3.13
CA PHE A 227 6.82 -17.23 -3.78
C PHE A 227 8.11 -17.89 -3.30
N ARG A 228 8.97 -18.29 -4.24
CA ARG A 228 10.18 -19.10 -3.98
C ARG A 228 11.48 -18.37 -4.26
N ASP A 229 11.45 -17.32 -5.07
CA ASP A 229 12.65 -16.57 -5.48
C ASP A 229 12.39 -15.06 -5.40
N ILE A 230 13.28 -14.23 -5.94
CA ILE A 230 13.16 -12.77 -5.89
C ILE A 230 12.01 -12.28 -6.77
N LEU A 231 11.83 -12.90 -7.95
CA LEU A 231 10.96 -12.41 -9.03
C LEU A 231 10.08 -13.51 -9.67
N ASP A 232 9.88 -14.65 -9.01
CA ASP A 232 8.91 -15.66 -9.48
C ASP A 232 7.47 -15.19 -9.23
N GLY A 233 6.54 -15.57 -10.10
CA GLY A 233 5.12 -15.25 -9.97
C GLY A 233 4.33 -16.34 -9.26
N ALA A 234 3.13 -16.02 -8.79
CA ALA A 234 2.18 -17.03 -8.32
C ALA A 234 1.84 -18.03 -9.44
N ALA A 235 1.59 -19.28 -9.05
CA ALA A 235 1.16 -20.35 -9.96
C ALA A 235 -0.20 -20.06 -10.61
#